data_AF-A0A7L1Y3A5-F1
#
_entry.id   AF-A0A7L1Y3A5-F1
#
_cell.length_a   1.000
_cell.length_b   1.000
_cell.length_c   1.000
_cell.angle_alpha   90.00
_cell.angle_beta   90.00
_cell.angle_gamma   90.00
#
_symmetry.space_group_name_H-M   'P 1'
#
loop_
_entity.id
_entity.type
_entity.pdbx_description
1 polymer ?
#
loop_
_entity_poly.entity_id
_entity_poly.type
_entity_poly.pdbx_seq_one_letter_code
_entity_poly.pdbx_strand_id
1 'polypeptide(L)'
;REMSMLVSSEDSSYMPSRVVVLGGDSPATIRTELNTVTILPSDSRVILLENMTRFWPIIQVRVKRCQQGGIDTRVRGIEVLGPKPTFWPVFKEQLCRRTFLSCTARAHTWCQEICRDREQLLQLFGRLNQALQHEQGFADRFLPDEEAARALGRTCWEALVNPLVQSITSPDPDGVSPLAWLLSEYLESVDPPCRATGRGVAFGSRVRRLTQLLVHVDPGGPEPEETGAAGLTLGRWEGGEEQGGASQGCKTSGLWGISRCWRGVVQQKVQQFLGAAWQVPDLAERYCGLYQRLRGATEQLFGQQAAFLLALGQGFAGALLQLSFLTALHVSEQFARYLDVQIQELRRAAGSAGLLEQLQQFLEPFVVFSGLELAHAFEHFYRLYLGDRLLTQGPSWLEGGIVEQIGLCFPSRFPQDMLSNLAESEELQRQFCLFQLQEQDKRLLELD
;
A
#
# COMPACT_ATOMS: atom_id res chain seq x y z
N ARG A 1 -39.05 5.21 1.29
CA ARG A 1 -39.54 5.58 2.66
C ARG A 1 -41.05 5.51 2.60
N GLU A 2 -41.68 4.86 3.57
CA GLU A 2 -43.09 4.49 3.48
C GLU A 2 -43.80 4.77 4.82
N MET A 3 -45.04 5.24 4.74
CA MET A 3 -45.96 5.29 5.87
C MET A 3 -47.15 4.40 5.54
N SER A 4 -47.47 3.46 6.42
CA SER A 4 -48.55 2.50 6.22
C SER A 4 -49.49 2.45 7.43
N MET A 5 -50.74 2.10 7.18
CA MET A 5 -51.80 1.93 8.17
C MET A 5 -52.16 0.45 8.26
N LEU A 6 -52.24 -0.06 9.48
CA LEU A 6 -52.71 -1.42 9.76
C LEU A 6 -54.21 -1.41 10.04
N VAL A 7 -54.92 -2.28 9.32
CA VAL A 7 -56.37 -2.46 9.39
C VAL A 7 -56.67 -3.96 9.47
N SER A 8 -57.87 -4.34 9.89
CA SER A 8 -58.28 -5.74 9.94
C SER A 8 -59.68 -5.92 9.37
N SER A 9 -59.86 -6.96 8.55
CA SER A 9 -61.17 -7.35 8.02
C SER A 9 -62.15 -7.79 9.12
N GLU A 10 -61.63 -8.23 10.27
CA GLU A 10 -62.42 -8.57 11.46
C GLU A 10 -63.18 -7.37 12.04
N ASP A 11 -62.71 -6.15 11.77
CA ASP A 11 -63.33 -4.94 12.30
C ASP A 11 -64.62 -4.55 11.53
N SER A 12 -64.98 -5.26 10.45
CA SER A 12 -66.23 -5.13 9.70
C SER A 12 -66.63 -3.66 9.41
N SER A 13 -67.74 -3.17 9.99
CA SER A 13 -68.21 -1.78 9.80
C SER A 13 -67.28 -0.71 10.40
N TYR A 14 -66.40 -1.08 11.32
CA TYR A 14 -65.39 -0.19 11.92
C TYR A 14 -64.13 -0.05 11.05
N MET A 15 -64.01 -0.83 9.98
CA MET A 15 -62.86 -0.76 9.07
C MET A 15 -62.98 0.49 8.19
N PRO A 16 -61.91 1.30 8.03
CA PRO A 16 -61.92 2.43 7.10
C PRO A 16 -62.03 1.93 5.65
N SER A 17 -62.80 2.63 4.81
CA SER A 17 -62.94 2.33 3.37
C SER A 17 -62.30 3.41 2.48
N ARG A 18 -62.27 4.67 2.94
CA ARG A 18 -61.59 5.76 2.24
C ARG A 18 -60.87 6.68 3.20
N VAL A 19 -59.59 6.87 2.97
CA VAL A 19 -58.69 7.68 3.80
C VAL A 19 -58.02 8.74 2.92
N VAL A 20 -57.96 9.97 3.42
CA VAL A 20 -57.31 11.10 2.76
C VAL A 20 -56.17 11.58 3.65
N VAL A 21 -54.97 11.66 3.10
CA VAL A 21 -53.78 12.12 3.78
C VAL A 21 -53.47 13.55 3.34
N LEU A 22 -53.41 14.47 4.29
CA LEU A 22 -53.12 15.88 4.05
C LEU A 22 -51.78 16.27 4.68
N GLY A 23 -51.10 17.23 4.08
CA GLY A 23 -49.86 17.83 4.56
C GLY A 23 -50.01 19.32 4.82
N GLY A 24 -49.25 19.84 5.79
CA GLY A 24 -49.18 21.27 6.06
C GLY A 24 -47.99 21.64 6.94
N ASP A 25 -47.66 22.93 6.91
CA ASP A 25 -46.54 23.48 7.69
C ASP A 25 -46.93 23.79 9.15
N SER A 26 -48.24 23.96 9.42
CA SER A 26 -48.80 24.23 10.74
C SER A 26 -50.20 23.60 10.85
N PRO A 27 -50.74 23.32 12.06
CA PRO A 27 -52.05 22.68 12.22
C PRO A 27 -53.21 23.50 11.64
N ALA A 28 -53.04 24.83 11.51
CA ALA A 28 -54.02 25.74 10.91
C ALA A 28 -53.95 25.79 9.37
N THR A 29 -52.85 25.33 8.76
CA THR A 29 -52.58 25.44 7.30
C THR A 29 -52.59 24.10 6.56
N ILE A 30 -53.11 23.03 7.16
CA ILE A 30 -53.23 21.71 6.53
C ILE A 30 -54.31 21.74 5.45
N ARG A 31 -53.91 22.11 4.23
CA ARG A 31 -54.81 22.21 3.05
C ARG A 31 -54.34 21.40 1.86
N THR A 32 -53.08 20.96 1.83
CA THR A 32 -52.53 20.22 0.69
C THR A 32 -52.87 18.75 0.81
N GLU A 33 -53.63 18.23 -0.15
CA GLU A 33 -53.92 16.80 -0.24
C GLU A 33 -52.70 16.06 -0.82
N LEU A 34 -52.15 15.13 -0.05
CA LEU A 34 -50.95 14.37 -0.42
C LEU A 34 -51.32 13.06 -1.11
N ASN A 35 -52.32 12.36 -0.58
CA ASN A 35 -52.79 11.11 -1.16
C ASN A 35 -54.23 10.81 -0.74
N THR A 36 -55.00 10.14 -1.60
CA THR A 36 -56.32 9.59 -1.29
C THR A 36 -56.29 8.10 -1.56
N VAL A 37 -56.51 7.31 -0.50
CA VAL A 37 -56.38 5.85 -0.52
C VAL A 37 -57.74 5.20 -0.31
N THR A 38 -58.04 4.21 -1.14
CA THR A 38 -59.24 3.37 -1.03
C THR A 38 -58.82 2.02 -0.47
N ILE A 39 -59.49 1.61 0.60
CA ILE A 39 -59.14 0.41 1.38
C ILE A 39 -60.17 -0.68 1.08
N LEU A 40 -59.69 -1.85 0.66
CA LEU A 40 -60.52 -3.00 0.38
C LEU A 40 -60.83 -3.77 1.68
N PRO A 41 -61.98 -4.46 1.78
CA PRO A 41 -62.35 -5.24 2.96
C PRO A 41 -61.37 -6.39 3.29
N SER A 42 -60.55 -6.82 2.32
CA SER A 42 -59.54 -7.87 2.47
C SER A 42 -58.17 -7.34 2.90
N ASP A 43 -57.97 -6.02 2.96
CA ASP A 43 -56.67 -5.44 3.23
C ASP A 43 -56.32 -5.54 4.72
N SER A 44 -55.05 -5.82 5.02
CA SER A 44 -54.51 -5.84 6.38
C SER A 44 -53.45 -4.75 6.62
N ARG A 45 -52.75 -4.36 5.56
CA ARG A 45 -51.73 -3.30 5.57
C ARG A 45 -51.90 -2.43 4.33
N VAL A 46 -52.10 -1.13 4.55
CA VAL A 46 -52.38 -0.16 3.48
C VAL A 46 -51.31 0.91 3.47
N ILE A 47 -50.72 1.14 2.30
CA ILE A 47 -49.71 2.19 2.12
C ILE A 47 -50.40 3.55 2.02
N LEU A 48 -50.10 4.46 2.94
CA LEU A 48 -50.66 5.82 2.98
C LEU A 48 -49.82 6.80 2.16
N LEU A 49 -48.51 6.76 2.33
CA LEU A 49 -47.56 7.62 1.62
C LEU A 49 -46.34 6.79 1.24
N GLU A 50 -45.89 6.96 0.00
CA GLU A 50 -44.71 6.29 -0.53
C GLU A 50 -43.85 7.30 -1.27
N ASN A 51 -42.54 7.27 -1.04
CA ASN A 51 -41.53 8.03 -1.80
C ASN A 51 -41.81 9.54 -1.95
N MET A 52 -42.25 10.15 -0.85
CA MET A 52 -42.47 11.60 -0.77
C MET A 52 -41.16 12.37 -0.99
N THR A 53 -41.17 13.29 -1.96
CA THR A 53 -40.01 14.12 -2.34
C THR A 53 -39.93 15.44 -1.57
N ARG A 54 -41.04 15.89 -0.98
CA ARG A 54 -41.13 17.11 -0.17
C ARG A 54 -41.30 16.76 1.31
N PHE A 55 -40.59 17.48 2.18
CA PHE A 55 -40.76 17.39 3.62
C PHE A 55 -42.05 18.09 4.07
N TRP A 56 -42.85 17.40 4.89
CA TRP A 56 -44.08 17.92 5.50
C TRP A 56 -44.00 17.75 7.01
N PRO A 57 -43.97 18.85 7.80
CA PRO A 57 -43.79 18.76 9.24
C PRO A 57 -45.03 18.22 9.96
N ILE A 58 -46.23 18.40 9.39
CA ILE A 58 -47.47 17.86 9.93
C ILE A 58 -48.22 17.11 8.84
N ILE A 59 -48.52 15.83 9.12
CA ILE A 59 -49.32 14.95 8.27
C ILE A 59 -50.61 14.63 9.01
N GLN A 60 -51.76 14.92 8.39
CA GLN A 60 -53.07 14.61 8.93
C GLN A 60 -53.73 13.50 8.12
N VAL A 61 -53.99 12.37 8.79
CA VAL A 61 -54.74 11.26 8.22
C VAL A 61 -56.22 11.45 8.54
N ARG A 62 -57.06 11.66 7.53
CA ARG A 62 -58.51 11.84 7.66
C ARG A 62 -59.25 10.64 7.10
N VAL A 63 -59.91 9.87 7.96
CA VAL A 63 -60.85 8.84 7.51
C VAL A 63 -62.13 9.53 7.04
N LYS A 64 -62.50 9.31 5.77
CA LYS A 64 -63.68 9.93 5.16
C LYS A 64 -64.89 9.00 5.15
N ARG A 65 -64.67 7.69 5.06
CA ARG A 65 -65.72 6.68 5.04
C ARG A 65 -65.22 5.39 5.69
N CYS A 66 -66.13 4.68 6.33
CA CYS A 66 -65.95 3.32 6.81
C CYS A 66 -66.62 2.31 5.87
N GLN A 67 -66.32 1.04 6.04
CA GLN A 67 -67.03 -0.04 5.35
C GLN A 67 -68.48 -0.11 5.84
N GLN A 68 -69.38 -0.54 4.96
CA GLN A 68 -70.81 -0.78 5.27
C GLN A 68 -71.55 0.43 5.89
N GLY A 69 -71.04 1.65 5.71
CA GLY A 69 -71.65 2.86 6.26
C GLY A 69 -71.45 3.04 7.77
N GLY A 70 -70.45 2.39 8.36
CA GLY A 70 -70.12 2.56 9.78
C GLY A 70 -69.83 4.02 10.15
N ILE A 71 -70.18 4.38 11.38
CA ILE A 71 -70.05 5.75 11.92
C ILE A 71 -68.72 5.91 12.69
N ASP A 72 -68.15 4.79 13.16
CA ASP A 72 -66.90 4.73 13.92
C ASP A 72 -65.79 4.04 13.11
N THR A 73 -64.53 4.31 13.47
CA THR A 73 -63.35 3.74 12.82
C THR A 73 -62.40 3.11 13.83
N ARG A 74 -61.83 1.95 13.49
CA ARG A 74 -60.73 1.33 14.24
C ARG A 74 -59.50 1.18 13.36
N VAL A 75 -58.41 1.82 13.78
CA VAL A 75 -57.09 1.69 13.16
C VAL A 75 -56.21 0.88 14.11
N ARG A 76 -55.65 -0.23 13.64
CA ARG A 76 -54.86 -1.15 14.48
C ARG A 76 -53.46 -0.60 14.76
N GLY A 77 -52.91 0.19 13.85
CA GLY A 77 -51.60 0.81 14.02
C GLY A 77 -51.19 1.65 12.81
N ILE A 78 -50.12 2.42 12.98
CA ILE A 78 -49.46 3.17 11.91
C ILE A 78 -47.98 2.81 11.97
N GLU A 79 -47.43 2.36 10.85
CA GLU A 79 -46.02 2.01 10.71
C GLU A 79 -45.32 3.00 9.79
N VAL A 80 -44.13 3.44 10.17
CA VAL A 80 -43.29 4.34 9.36
C VAL A 80 -41.96 3.66 9.10
N LEU A 81 -41.71 3.34 7.83
CA LEU A 81 -40.44 2.82 7.34
C LEU A 81 -39.59 3.99 6.81
N GLY A 82 -38.69 4.45 7.67
CA GLY A 82 -37.71 5.49 7.37
C GLY A 82 -36.33 5.13 7.94
N PRO A 83 -35.28 5.91 7.61
CA PRO A 83 -33.99 5.75 8.27
C PRO A 83 -34.18 5.95 9.78
N LYS A 84 -33.60 5.04 10.58
CA LYS A 84 -33.60 5.15 12.05
C LYS A 84 -33.09 6.56 12.40
N PRO A 85 -33.77 7.33 13.26
CA PRO A 85 -33.29 8.65 13.65
C PRO A 85 -32.03 8.44 14.49
N THR A 86 -30.88 8.42 13.83
CA THR A 86 -29.60 8.39 14.50
C THR A 86 -29.36 9.79 15.04
N PHE A 87 -29.30 9.94 16.36
CA PHE A 87 -28.79 11.16 16.99
C PHE A 87 -27.29 11.39 16.67
N TRP A 88 -26.65 10.43 15.97
CA TRP A 88 -25.25 10.44 15.60
C TRP A 88 -24.78 11.75 14.96
N PRO A 89 -25.43 12.37 13.95
CA PRO A 89 -24.93 13.62 13.36
C PRO A 89 -24.81 14.77 14.38
N VAL A 90 -25.65 14.78 15.41
CA VAL A 90 -25.63 15.80 16.48
C VAL A 90 -24.55 15.49 17.52
N PHE A 91 -24.36 14.22 17.88
CA PHE A 91 -23.35 13.81 18.88
C PHE A 91 -21.96 13.59 18.30
N LYS A 92 -21.84 13.36 17.00
CA LYS A 92 -20.59 13.03 16.28
C LYS A 92 -19.54 14.08 16.55
N GLU A 93 -19.86 15.36 16.33
CA GLU A 93 -18.89 16.44 16.49
C GLU A 93 -18.38 16.55 17.93
N GLN A 94 -19.27 16.44 18.92
CA GLN A 94 -18.89 16.56 20.33
C GLN A 94 -18.08 15.35 20.82
N LEU A 95 -18.47 14.15 20.40
CA LEU A 95 -17.73 12.93 20.72
C LEU A 95 -16.34 12.96 20.07
N CYS A 96 -16.27 13.20 18.75
CA CYS A 96 -15.01 13.31 18.01
C CYS A 96 -14.10 14.39 18.61
N ARG A 97 -14.64 15.56 18.98
CA ARG A 97 -13.85 16.63 19.60
C ARG A 97 -13.29 16.23 20.97
N ARG A 98 -14.07 15.56 21.80
CA ARG A 98 -13.62 15.07 23.12
C ARG A 98 -12.54 14.00 22.96
N THR A 99 -12.78 13.02 22.09
CA THR A 99 -11.83 11.94 21.82
C THR A 99 -10.54 12.51 21.21
N PHE A 100 -10.64 13.44 20.26
CA PHE A 100 -9.49 14.15 19.69
C PHE A 100 -8.65 14.83 20.78
N LEU A 101 -9.25 15.62 21.67
CA LEU A 101 -8.51 16.29 22.74
C LEU A 101 -7.83 15.30 23.70
N SER A 102 -8.52 14.20 24.05
CA SER A 102 -7.95 13.16 24.91
C SER A 102 -6.77 12.44 24.23
N CYS A 103 -6.93 12.06 22.96
CA CYS A 103 -5.91 11.41 22.16
C CYS A 103 -4.69 12.32 21.95
N THR A 104 -4.89 13.59 21.61
CA THR A 104 -3.81 14.56 21.42
C THR A 104 -3.04 14.80 22.71
N ALA A 105 -3.72 14.91 23.86
CA ALA A 105 -3.04 15.03 25.15
C ALA A 105 -2.17 13.79 25.45
N ARG A 106 -2.70 12.58 25.21
CA ARG A 106 -1.94 11.32 25.36
C ARG A 106 -0.74 11.28 24.41
N ALA A 107 -0.94 11.61 23.14
CA ALA A 107 0.12 11.65 22.13
C ALA A 107 1.27 12.56 22.58
N HIS A 108 0.97 13.79 23.01
CA HIS A 108 1.98 14.71 23.49
C HIS A 108 2.74 14.18 24.71
N THR A 109 2.05 13.58 25.68
CA THR A 109 2.74 13.00 26.86
C THR A 109 3.68 11.86 26.47
N TRP A 110 3.23 10.96 25.60
CA TRP A 110 4.04 9.82 25.15
C TRP A 110 5.19 10.26 24.24
N CYS A 111 5.00 11.25 23.36
CA CYS A 111 6.10 11.83 22.57
C CYS A 111 7.19 12.40 23.49
N GLN A 112 6.81 13.17 24.51
CA GLN A 112 7.77 13.75 25.46
C GLN A 112 8.52 12.68 26.26
N GLU A 113 7.83 11.61 26.65
CA GLU A 113 8.43 10.44 27.28
C GLU A 113 9.49 9.78 26.40
N ILE A 114 9.17 9.54 25.12
CA ILE A 114 10.11 8.93 24.15
C ILE A 114 11.31 9.83 23.86
N CYS A 115 11.08 11.14 23.74
CA CYS A 115 12.18 12.10 23.55
C CYS A 115 13.14 12.15 24.74
N ARG A 116 12.66 11.84 25.95
CA ARG A 116 13.50 11.78 27.16
C ARG A 116 14.20 10.43 27.32
N ASP A 117 13.53 9.35 26.98
CA ASP A 117 14.03 7.99 27.14
C ASP A 117 13.58 7.10 25.96
N ARG A 118 14.54 6.75 25.11
CA ARG A 118 14.32 5.97 23.88
C ARG A 118 13.87 4.54 24.17
N GLU A 119 14.15 3.98 25.35
CA GLU A 119 13.72 2.63 25.72
C GLU A 119 12.20 2.55 25.94
N GLN A 120 11.55 3.68 26.25
CA GLN A 120 10.10 3.75 26.46
C GLN A 120 9.31 3.53 25.16
N LEU A 121 9.96 3.64 24.00
CA LEU A 121 9.35 3.33 22.70
C LEU A 121 8.85 1.88 22.63
N LEU A 122 9.52 0.93 23.31
CA LEU A 122 9.05 -0.45 23.39
C LEU A 122 7.79 -0.61 24.26
N GLN A 123 7.64 0.23 25.28
CA GLN A 123 6.46 0.23 26.15
C GLN A 123 5.25 0.90 25.46
N LEU A 124 5.51 1.80 24.52
CA LEU A 124 4.48 2.47 23.72
C LEU A 124 3.59 1.46 23.00
N PHE A 125 4.15 0.35 22.48
CA PHE A 125 3.35 -0.70 21.83
C PHE A 125 2.18 -1.17 22.70
N GLY A 126 2.46 -1.51 23.96
CA GLY A 126 1.44 -2.00 24.89
C GLY A 126 0.37 -0.94 25.18
N ARG A 127 0.80 0.29 25.44
CA ARG A 127 -0.09 1.41 25.75
C ARG A 127 -0.95 1.83 24.57
N LEU A 128 -0.35 1.90 23.37
CA LEU A 128 -1.04 2.25 22.13
C LEU A 128 -2.07 1.18 21.77
N ASN A 129 -1.69 -0.09 21.81
CA ASN A 129 -2.61 -1.19 21.50
C ASN A 129 -3.79 -1.23 22.48
N GLN A 130 -3.54 -1.04 23.78
CA GLN A 130 -4.60 -0.94 24.79
C GLN A 130 -5.53 0.25 24.54
N ALA A 131 -4.98 1.42 24.20
CA ALA A 131 -5.77 2.61 23.90
C ALA A 131 -6.66 2.39 22.65
N LEU A 132 -6.10 1.83 21.57
CA LEU A 132 -6.86 1.54 20.35
C LEU A 132 -7.95 0.48 20.59
N GLN A 133 -7.64 -0.58 21.34
CA GLN A 133 -8.63 -1.60 21.72
C GLN A 133 -9.75 -1.03 22.59
N HIS A 134 -9.43 -0.06 23.47
CA HIS A 134 -10.44 0.63 24.27
C HIS A 134 -11.39 1.45 23.40
N GLU A 135 -10.86 2.22 22.45
CA GLU A 135 -11.69 3.01 21.52
C GLU A 135 -12.50 2.12 20.58
N GLN A 136 -11.92 1.03 20.07
CA GLN A 136 -12.65 0.05 19.26
C GLN A 136 -13.76 -0.63 20.06
N GLY A 137 -13.45 -1.09 21.27
CA GLY A 137 -14.44 -1.70 22.16
C GLY A 137 -15.53 -0.72 22.61
N PHE A 138 -15.25 0.59 22.63
CA PHE A 138 -16.28 1.62 22.82
C PHE A 138 -17.15 1.75 21.56
N ALA A 139 -16.52 1.83 20.38
CA ALA A 139 -17.22 1.92 19.10
C ALA A 139 -18.21 0.76 18.90
N ASP A 140 -17.76 -0.47 19.09
CA ASP A 140 -18.57 -1.68 18.86
C ASP A 140 -19.77 -1.79 19.81
N ARG A 141 -19.66 -1.24 21.03
CA ARG A 141 -20.70 -1.35 22.06
C ARG A 141 -21.70 -0.20 22.06
N PHE A 142 -21.27 1.00 21.68
CA PHE A 142 -22.06 2.22 21.89
C PHE A 142 -22.42 2.97 20.62
N LEU A 143 -21.76 2.71 19.48
CA LEU A 143 -22.07 3.42 18.24
C LEU A 143 -23.15 2.69 17.43
N PRO A 144 -24.05 3.45 16.78
CA PRO A 144 -25.20 2.86 16.10
C PRO A 144 -24.87 2.19 14.77
N ASP A 145 -23.83 2.68 14.06
CA ASP A 145 -23.50 2.30 12.69
C ASP A 145 -21.97 2.15 12.52
N GLU A 146 -21.53 1.35 11.55
CA GLU A 146 -20.11 1.19 11.25
C GLU A 146 -19.44 2.49 10.75
N GLU A 147 -20.19 3.34 10.05
CA GLU A 147 -19.68 4.64 9.60
C GLU A 147 -19.31 5.55 10.79
N ALA A 148 -20.07 5.45 11.89
CA ALA A 148 -19.79 6.14 13.13
C ALA A 148 -18.50 5.61 13.77
N ALA A 149 -18.34 4.29 13.81
CA ALA A 149 -17.13 3.62 14.30
C ALA A 149 -15.89 4.00 13.48
N ARG A 150 -15.99 4.00 12.14
CA ARG A 150 -14.90 4.42 11.26
C ARG A 150 -14.56 5.89 11.45
N ALA A 151 -15.54 6.77 11.62
CA ALA A 151 -15.29 8.20 11.87
C ALA A 151 -14.55 8.43 13.20
N LEU A 152 -14.95 7.75 14.27
CA LEU A 152 -14.24 7.81 15.55
C LEU A 152 -12.82 7.22 15.42
N GLY A 153 -12.67 6.08 14.75
CA GLY A 153 -11.37 5.46 14.47
C GLY A 153 -10.42 6.39 13.71
N ARG A 154 -10.89 7.07 12.67
CA ARG A 154 -10.12 8.10 11.94
C ARG A 154 -9.67 9.24 12.86
N THR A 155 -10.57 9.77 13.70
CA THR A 155 -10.18 10.85 14.63
C THR A 155 -9.16 10.40 15.68
N CYS A 156 -9.27 9.17 16.19
CA CYS A 156 -8.26 8.60 17.08
C CYS A 156 -6.92 8.44 16.37
N TRP A 157 -6.92 7.99 15.12
CA TRP A 157 -5.71 7.81 14.33
C TRP A 157 -5.00 9.14 14.06
N GLU A 158 -5.75 10.15 13.61
CA GLU A 158 -5.23 11.48 13.33
C GLU A 158 -4.70 12.18 14.57
N ALA A 159 -5.39 12.04 15.71
CA ALA A 159 -5.03 12.70 16.96
C ALA A 159 -3.94 11.97 17.77
N LEU A 160 -3.91 10.63 17.70
CA LEU A 160 -3.00 9.80 18.48
C LEU A 160 -1.81 9.32 17.64
N VAL A 161 -2.08 8.61 16.54
CA VAL A 161 -1.04 7.83 15.86
C VAL A 161 -0.21 8.66 14.90
N ASN A 162 -0.82 9.55 14.12
CA ASN A 162 -0.07 10.46 13.24
C ASN A 162 0.99 11.29 13.98
N PRO A 163 0.69 12.01 15.08
CA PRO A 163 1.71 12.78 15.79
C PRO A 163 2.76 11.90 16.47
N LEU A 164 2.39 10.71 16.95
CA LEU A 164 3.35 9.74 17.48
C LEU A 164 4.32 9.27 16.39
N VAL A 165 3.80 8.86 15.22
CA VAL A 165 4.61 8.41 14.08
C VAL A 165 5.53 9.52 13.60
N GLN A 166 5.03 10.76 13.52
CA GLN A 166 5.86 11.91 13.17
C GLN A 166 6.99 12.12 14.19
N SER A 167 6.70 12.06 15.49
CA SER A 167 7.70 12.24 16.54
C SER A 167 8.77 11.15 16.57
N ILE A 168 8.40 9.88 16.32
CA ILE A 168 9.38 8.78 16.32
C ILE A 168 10.19 8.69 15.03
N THR A 169 9.70 9.28 13.94
CA THR A 169 10.37 9.28 12.62
C THR A 169 11.16 10.56 12.34
N SER A 170 10.85 11.67 13.01
CA SER A 170 11.62 12.91 12.92
C SER A 170 13.00 12.74 13.56
N PRO A 171 14.09 13.22 12.91
CA PRO A 171 15.42 13.16 13.50
C PRO A 171 15.55 14.11 14.70
N ASP A 172 16.19 13.63 15.76
CA ASP A 172 16.62 14.42 16.91
C ASP A 172 17.75 15.41 16.51
N PRO A 173 18.19 16.35 17.38
CA PRO A 173 19.37 17.20 17.13
C PRO A 173 20.64 16.41 16.77
N ASP A 174 20.74 15.14 17.18
CA ASP A 174 21.83 14.22 16.83
C ASP A 174 21.67 13.60 15.42
N GLY A 175 20.62 13.95 14.68
CA GLY A 175 20.32 13.47 13.32
C GLY A 175 19.72 12.08 13.23
N VAL A 176 19.57 11.35 14.35
CA VAL A 176 18.99 9.99 14.40
C VAL A 176 17.61 10.06 15.04
N SER A 177 16.58 9.53 14.37
CA SER A 177 15.25 9.45 14.95
C SER A 177 15.14 8.30 15.98
N PRO A 178 14.22 8.36 16.96
CA PRO A 178 14.04 7.29 17.94
C PRO A 178 13.76 5.92 17.30
N LEU A 179 13.00 5.90 16.20
CA LEU A 179 12.73 4.68 15.44
C LEU A 179 13.97 4.21 14.67
N ALA A 180 14.78 5.12 14.10
CA ALA A 180 16.04 4.75 13.44
C ALA A 180 17.04 4.12 14.41
N TRP A 181 17.13 4.67 15.62
CA TRP A 181 17.96 4.11 16.69
C TRP A 181 17.53 2.68 17.02
N LEU A 182 16.24 2.45 17.27
CA LEU A 182 15.71 1.13 17.63
C LEU A 182 15.91 0.10 16.51
N LEU A 183 15.74 0.51 15.24
CA LEU A 183 15.98 -0.37 14.10
C LEU A 183 17.47 -0.70 13.92
N SER A 184 18.36 0.25 14.23
CA SER A 184 19.81 0.02 14.19
C SER A 184 20.25 -0.98 15.27
N GLU A 185 19.75 -0.81 16.50
CA GLU A 185 19.93 -1.75 17.61
C GLU A 185 19.38 -3.15 17.29
N TYR A 186 18.22 -3.21 16.61
CA TYR A 186 17.68 -4.50 16.15
C TYR A 186 18.64 -5.20 15.18
N LEU A 187 19.17 -4.48 14.18
CA LEU A 187 20.11 -5.06 13.22
C LEU A 187 21.38 -5.56 13.89
N GLU A 188 21.92 -4.81 14.86
CA GLU A 188 23.10 -5.23 15.63
C GLU A 188 22.83 -6.45 16.52
N SER A 189 21.61 -6.57 17.06
CA SER A 189 21.20 -7.74 17.85
C SER A 189 21.02 -9.02 17.00
N VAL A 190 20.72 -8.87 15.71
CA VAL A 190 20.50 -9.97 14.76
C VAL A 190 21.82 -10.48 14.16
N ASP A 191 22.89 -9.69 14.25
CA ASP A 191 24.21 -10.04 13.74
C ASP A 191 24.86 -11.21 14.52
N PRO A 192 25.67 -12.04 13.85
CA PRO A 192 26.01 -13.39 14.30
C PRO A 192 27.01 -13.58 15.48
N PRO A 193 27.49 -12.56 16.22
CA PRO A 193 28.03 -12.80 17.57
C PRO A 193 26.98 -12.65 18.71
N CYS A 194 25.85 -11.98 18.47
CA CYS A 194 24.93 -11.53 19.54
C CYS A 194 23.69 -12.41 19.76
N ARG A 195 23.46 -13.42 18.90
CA ARG A 195 22.26 -14.29 18.91
C ARG A 195 22.09 -15.16 20.18
N ALA A 196 23.07 -15.19 21.08
CA ALA A 196 23.11 -16.13 22.21
C ALA A 196 22.33 -15.70 23.47
N THR A 197 21.86 -14.45 23.58
CA THR A 197 21.27 -13.95 24.83
C THR A 197 19.75 -13.86 24.74
N GLY A 198 19.00 -14.59 25.59
CA GLY A 198 17.53 -14.62 25.59
C GLY A 198 16.84 -13.24 25.71
N ARG A 199 17.54 -12.21 26.21
CA ARG A 199 17.08 -10.81 26.20
C ARG A 199 16.96 -10.22 24.79
N GLY A 200 17.83 -10.60 23.85
CA GLY A 200 17.78 -10.15 22.46
C GLY A 200 16.58 -10.70 21.69
N VAL A 201 16.16 -11.93 21.99
CA VAL A 201 14.98 -12.55 21.35
C VAL A 201 13.69 -11.87 21.82
N ALA A 202 13.58 -11.58 23.13
CA ALA A 202 12.45 -10.85 23.69
C ALA A 202 12.37 -9.42 23.13
N PHE A 203 13.51 -8.72 23.06
CA PHE A 203 13.63 -7.40 22.44
C PHE A 203 13.18 -7.42 20.97
N GLY A 204 13.74 -8.32 20.14
CA GLY A 204 13.38 -8.44 18.74
C GLY A 204 11.89 -8.77 18.52
N SER A 205 11.28 -9.55 19.41
CA SER A 205 9.84 -9.83 19.34
C SER A 205 8.97 -8.59 19.60
N ARG A 206 9.40 -7.70 20.52
CA ARG A 206 8.69 -6.45 20.82
C ARG A 206 8.84 -5.45 19.68
N VAL A 207 10.03 -5.36 19.10
CA VAL A 207 10.31 -4.53 17.92
C VAL A 207 9.43 -4.94 16.74
N ARG A 208 9.38 -6.23 16.40
CA ARG A 208 8.52 -6.74 15.31
C ARG A 208 7.04 -6.44 15.53
N ARG A 209 6.54 -6.63 16.77
CA ARG A 209 5.14 -6.31 17.08
C ARG A 209 4.85 -4.81 16.95
N LEU A 210 5.78 -3.96 17.38
CA LEU A 210 5.67 -2.51 17.24
C LEU A 210 5.64 -2.08 15.78
N THR A 211 6.57 -2.55 14.95
CA THR A 211 6.59 -2.22 13.52
C THR A 211 5.36 -2.77 12.81
N GLN A 212 4.90 -3.97 13.14
CA GLN A 212 3.68 -4.54 12.57
C GLN A 212 2.43 -3.71 12.90
N LEU A 213 2.25 -3.24 14.14
CA LEU A 213 1.12 -2.34 14.47
C LEU A 213 1.23 -1.01 13.75
N LEU A 214 2.41 -0.37 13.72
CA LEU A 214 2.56 0.92 13.05
C LEU A 214 2.28 0.84 11.54
N VAL A 215 2.50 -0.33 10.94
CA VAL A 215 2.30 -0.58 9.51
C VAL A 215 0.88 -1.02 9.16
N HIS A 216 0.20 -1.78 10.03
CA HIS A 216 -1.09 -2.42 9.72
C HIS A 216 -2.30 -1.72 10.33
N VAL A 217 -2.13 -0.69 11.16
CA VAL A 217 -3.25 0.02 11.78
C VAL A 217 -3.72 1.19 10.89
N ASP A 218 -3.70 1.06 9.56
CA ASP A 218 -4.37 2.06 8.73
C ASP A 218 -5.90 1.86 8.82
N PRO A 219 -6.69 2.81 9.37
CA PRO A 219 -8.15 2.73 9.38
C PRO A 219 -8.77 3.05 8.00
N GLY A 220 -7.96 3.34 6.97
CA GLY A 220 -8.39 3.63 5.62
C GLY A 220 -8.75 2.39 4.81
N GLY A 221 -9.95 1.84 5.00
CA GLY A 221 -10.55 0.97 3.98
C GLY A 221 -10.70 1.72 2.63
N PRO A 222 -10.70 1.00 1.49
CA PRO A 222 -10.98 1.61 0.19
C PRO A 222 -12.42 2.13 0.20
N GLU A 223 -12.58 3.45 0.21
CA GLU A 223 -13.87 4.08 -0.09
C GLU A 223 -14.17 3.84 -1.58
N PRO A 224 -15.40 3.45 -1.97
CA PRO A 224 -15.77 3.37 -3.37
C PRO A 224 -15.80 4.79 -3.96
N GLU A 225 -15.02 5.00 -5.02
CA GLU A 225 -15.16 6.18 -5.87
C GLU A 225 -16.53 6.13 -6.56
N GLU A 226 -17.49 6.91 -6.05
CA GLU A 226 -18.73 7.19 -6.77
C GLU A 226 -18.45 8.16 -7.93
N THR A 227 -18.27 7.56 -9.11
CA THR A 227 -18.76 8.01 -10.43
C THR A 227 -18.82 9.52 -10.71
N GLY A 228 -17.92 9.97 -11.59
CA GLY A 228 -18.00 11.25 -12.28
C GLY A 228 -17.30 11.24 -13.64
N ALA A 229 -17.89 10.52 -14.59
CA ALA A 229 -17.83 10.68 -16.05
C ALA A 229 -16.48 10.62 -16.82
N ALA A 230 -16.47 9.71 -17.80
CA ALA A 230 -15.48 9.56 -18.85
C ALA A 230 -15.29 10.81 -19.73
N GLY A 231 -14.09 10.95 -20.29
CA GLY A 231 -13.80 11.91 -21.38
C GLY A 231 -12.33 11.86 -21.81
N LEU A 232 -12.04 11.02 -22.79
CA LEU A 232 -10.77 10.99 -23.54
C LEU A 232 -10.45 12.35 -24.16
N THR A 233 -9.22 12.84 -24.01
CA THR A 233 -8.46 13.46 -25.12
C THR A 233 -6.95 13.43 -24.85
N LEU A 234 -6.25 12.75 -25.74
CA LEU A 234 -4.83 12.89 -26.02
C LEU A 234 -4.62 14.26 -26.72
N GLY A 235 -3.75 15.11 -26.19
CA GLY A 235 -3.39 16.39 -26.81
C GLY A 235 -2.15 16.99 -26.13
N ARG A 236 -1.17 17.37 -26.95
CA ARG A 236 0.23 17.67 -26.65
C ARG A 236 0.47 19.19 -26.52
N TRP A 237 1.67 19.56 -26.02
CA TRP A 237 2.33 20.89 -26.01
C TRP A 237 1.86 21.84 -24.90
N GLU A 238 2.62 22.74 -24.27
CA GLU A 238 4.05 23.02 -24.04
C GLU A 238 4.06 24.17 -23.00
N GLY A 239 5.12 24.30 -22.19
CA GLY A 239 5.54 25.58 -21.60
C GLY A 239 4.86 26.10 -20.32
N GLY A 240 5.65 26.29 -19.27
CA GLY A 240 5.50 27.44 -18.36
C GLY A 240 4.84 27.22 -17.01
N GLU A 241 5.67 27.43 -15.97
CA GLU A 241 5.34 27.93 -14.63
C GLU A 241 4.88 26.94 -13.55
N GLU A 242 5.86 26.63 -12.69
CA GLU A 242 5.70 26.05 -11.35
C GLU A 242 4.83 26.96 -10.48
N GLN A 243 3.60 26.51 -10.20
CA GLN A 243 2.88 26.89 -8.99
C GLN A 243 2.32 25.64 -8.32
N GLY A 244 2.77 25.43 -7.08
CA GLY A 244 2.45 24.30 -6.24
C GLY A 244 0.95 24.16 -5.99
N GLY A 245 0.37 23.09 -6.52
CA GLY A 245 -0.95 22.59 -6.17
C GLY A 245 -0.86 21.48 -5.13
N ALA A 246 -0.93 21.84 -3.85
CA ALA A 246 -1.14 20.90 -2.76
C ALA A 246 -2.54 20.28 -2.88
N SER A 247 -2.67 19.11 -3.50
CA SER A 247 -3.92 18.33 -3.43
C SER A 247 -3.70 16.84 -3.74
N GLN A 248 -3.14 16.10 -2.77
CA GLN A 248 -3.38 14.65 -2.53
C GLN A 248 -2.53 14.08 -1.36
N GLY A 249 -2.15 14.90 -0.38
CA GLY A 249 -1.10 14.55 0.59
C GLY A 249 -1.52 13.85 1.90
N CYS A 250 -2.78 13.49 2.12
CA CYS A 250 -3.24 13.13 3.47
C CYS A 250 -3.27 11.62 3.81
N LYS A 251 -3.14 10.71 2.82
CA LYS A 251 -3.28 9.25 3.07
C LYS A 251 -1.97 8.49 3.26
N THR A 252 -0.81 9.14 3.15
CA THR A 252 0.51 8.46 3.09
C THR A 252 1.54 8.96 4.11
N SER A 253 1.22 9.97 4.92
CA SER A 253 2.23 10.68 5.74
C SER A 253 2.92 9.77 6.78
N GLY A 254 2.18 8.91 7.48
CA GLY A 254 2.73 8.05 8.54
C GLY A 254 3.62 6.92 7.99
N LEU A 255 3.09 6.11 7.05
CA LEU A 255 3.84 5.04 6.40
C LEU A 255 5.06 5.55 5.63
N TRP A 256 4.93 6.72 4.98
CA TRP A 256 6.04 7.37 4.29
C TRP A 256 7.15 7.83 5.26
N GLY A 257 6.78 8.33 6.45
CA GLY A 257 7.76 8.67 7.49
C GLY A 257 8.55 7.45 7.96
N ILE A 258 7.88 6.31 8.17
CA ILE A 258 8.51 5.07 8.62
C ILE A 258 9.39 4.47 7.51
N SER A 259 8.93 4.45 6.26
CA SER A 259 9.72 3.93 5.13
C SER A 259 10.95 4.81 4.86
N ARG A 260 10.83 6.13 4.96
CA ARG A 260 11.96 7.06 4.89
C ARG A 260 12.96 6.82 6.02
N CYS A 261 12.49 6.56 7.23
CA CYS A 261 13.33 6.22 8.37
C CYS A 261 14.09 4.91 8.12
N TRP A 262 13.41 3.87 7.61
CA TRP A 262 14.05 2.60 7.26
C TRP A 262 15.13 2.77 6.19
N ARG A 263 14.82 3.54 5.12
CA ARG A 263 15.79 3.90 4.08
C ARG A 263 17.06 4.52 4.69
N GLY A 264 16.92 5.46 5.63
CA GLY A 264 18.06 6.11 6.29
C GLY A 264 18.93 5.15 7.10
N VAL A 265 18.31 4.23 7.85
CA VAL A 265 19.03 3.19 8.62
C VAL A 265 19.81 2.25 7.69
N VAL A 266 19.15 1.77 6.64
CA VAL A 266 19.78 0.91 5.63
C VAL A 266 20.96 1.63 4.97
N GLN A 267 20.76 2.89 4.57
CA GLN A 267 21.81 3.70 3.97
C GLN A 267 23.04 3.84 4.88
N GLN A 268 22.84 4.17 6.17
CA GLN A 268 23.94 4.29 7.12
C GLN A 268 24.69 2.97 7.33
N LYS A 269 23.98 1.84 7.46
CA LYS A 269 24.61 0.53 7.62
C LYS A 269 25.41 0.11 6.39
N VAL A 270 24.89 0.35 5.19
CA VAL A 270 25.60 0.07 3.93
C VAL A 270 26.81 1.00 3.79
N GLN A 271 26.68 2.27 4.15
CA GLN A 271 27.81 3.22 4.12
C GLN A 271 28.93 2.82 5.09
N GLN A 272 28.59 2.40 6.31
CA GLN A 272 29.57 1.87 7.27
C GLN A 272 30.28 0.62 6.72
N PHE A 273 29.53 -0.29 6.10
CA PHE A 273 30.09 -1.47 5.46
C PHE A 273 31.03 -1.13 4.30
N LEU A 274 30.60 -0.26 3.38
CA LEU A 274 31.41 0.16 2.23
C LEU A 274 32.67 0.91 2.70
N GLY A 275 32.57 1.76 3.71
CA GLY A 275 33.72 2.46 4.29
C GLY A 275 34.78 1.50 4.88
N ALA A 276 34.36 0.37 5.45
CA ALA A 276 35.25 -0.61 6.07
C ALA A 276 35.75 -1.70 5.10
N ALA A 277 34.94 -2.11 4.11
CA ALA A 277 35.17 -3.33 3.33
C ALA A 277 35.57 -3.10 1.87
N TRP A 278 35.63 -1.85 1.37
CA TRP A 278 35.81 -1.59 -0.06
C TRP A 278 37.13 -2.13 -0.67
N GLN A 279 38.16 -2.37 0.14
CA GLN A 279 39.46 -2.92 -0.32
C GLN A 279 39.55 -4.45 -0.28
N VAL A 280 38.54 -5.13 0.28
CA VAL A 280 38.59 -6.58 0.47
C VAL A 280 38.15 -7.27 -0.83
N PRO A 281 38.85 -8.34 -1.29
CA PRO A 281 38.49 -9.03 -2.53
C PRO A 281 37.09 -9.68 -2.48
N ASP A 282 36.62 -10.07 -1.29
CA ASP A 282 35.30 -10.69 -1.09
C ASP A 282 34.17 -9.65 -0.89
N LEU A 283 34.37 -8.42 -1.36
CA LEU A 283 33.41 -7.32 -1.18
C LEU A 283 32.01 -7.70 -1.70
N ALA A 284 31.94 -8.28 -2.89
CA ALA A 284 30.68 -8.61 -3.57
C ALA A 284 29.88 -9.68 -2.81
N GLU A 285 30.54 -10.73 -2.32
CA GLU A 285 29.89 -11.78 -1.51
C GLU A 285 29.34 -11.21 -0.20
N ARG A 286 30.15 -10.38 0.49
CA ARG A 286 29.74 -9.75 1.74
C ARG A 286 28.61 -8.73 1.51
N TYR A 287 28.60 -8.04 0.37
CA TYR A 287 27.52 -7.15 -0.05
C TYR A 287 26.22 -7.92 -0.28
N CYS A 288 26.25 -9.03 -1.04
CA CYS A 288 25.09 -9.90 -1.25
C CYS A 288 24.57 -10.47 0.08
N GLY A 289 25.47 -10.91 0.98
CA GLY A 289 25.09 -11.38 2.31
C GLY A 289 24.52 -10.29 3.22
N LEU A 290 24.96 -9.04 3.08
CA LEU A 290 24.35 -7.89 3.77
C LEU A 290 22.95 -7.60 3.21
N TYR A 291 22.80 -7.60 1.88
CA TYR A 291 21.51 -7.39 1.22
C TYR A 291 20.47 -8.43 1.65
N GLN A 292 20.82 -9.73 1.61
CA GLN A 292 19.93 -10.81 2.03
C GLN A 292 19.54 -10.70 3.51
N ARG A 293 20.48 -10.33 4.39
CA ARG A 293 20.17 -10.09 5.82
C ARG A 293 19.19 -8.93 6.00
N LEU A 294 19.41 -7.80 5.31
CA LEU A 294 18.54 -6.63 5.41
C LEU A 294 17.18 -6.86 4.74
N ARG A 295 17.12 -7.62 3.65
CA ARG A 295 15.87 -8.06 3.03
C ARG A 295 15.07 -8.93 4.00
N GLY A 296 15.69 -9.95 4.61
CA GLY A 296 15.05 -10.78 5.61
C GLY A 296 14.60 -9.99 6.85
N ALA A 297 15.38 -9.00 7.30
CA ALA A 297 14.97 -8.09 8.36
C ALA A 297 13.77 -7.22 7.97
N THR A 298 13.74 -6.72 6.73
CA THR A 298 12.63 -5.93 6.19
C THR A 298 11.34 -6.75 6.20
N GLU A 299 11.40 -7.98 5.71
CA GLU A 299 10.25 -8.91 5.68
C GLU A 299 9.76 -9.26 7.09
N GLN A 300 10.68 -9.47 8.04
CA GLN A 300 10.33 -9.76 9.44
C GLN A 300 9.70 -8.58 10.18
N LEU A 301 10.14 -7.35 9.88
CA LEU A 301 9.70 -6.14 10.57
C LEU A 301 8.41 -5.56 9.98
N PHE A 302 8.34 -5.49 8.64
CA PHE A 302 7.29 -4.76 7.93
C PHE A 302 6.38 -5.66 7.07
N GLY A 303 6.69 -6.96 6.94
CA GLY A 303 5.97 -7.88 6.06
C GLY A 303 6.33 -7.71 4.57
N GLN A 304 5.51 -8.27 3.67
CA GLN A 304 5.71 -8.20 2.22
C GLN A 304 5.19 -6.90 1.59
N GLN A 305 5.49 -5.76 2.20
CA GLN A 305 5.03 -4.47 1.68
C GLN A 305 6.04 -3.87 0.70
N ALA A 306 5.59 -3.58 -0.53
CA ALA A 306 6.43 -3.06 -1.60
C ALA A 306 7.13 -1.74 -1.23
N ALA A 307 6.47 -0.86 -0.45
CA ALA A 307 7.05 0.41 -0.02
C ALA A 307 8.35 0.25 0.79
N PHE A 308 8.44 -0.79 1.61
CA PHE A 308 9.63 -1.06 2.43
C PHE A 308 10.74 -1.78 1.66
N LEU A 309 10.39 -2.62 0.69
CA LEU A 309 11.36 -3.19 -0.26
C LEU A 309 11.96 -2.11 -1.16
N LEU A 310 11.14 -1.15 -1.61
CA LEU A 310 11.64 0.04 -2.33
C LEU A 310 12.53 0.90 -1.44
N ALA A 311 12.17 1.11 -0.17
CA ALA A 311 13.00 1.85 0.79
C ALA A 311 14.35 1.16 1.05
N LEU A 312 14.38 -0.18 1.10
CA LEU A 312 15.62 -0.97 1.15
C LEU A 312 16.49 -0.65 -0.07
N GLY A 313 15.96 -0.82 -1.29
CA GLY A 313 16.69 -0.53 -2.53
C GLY A 313 17.21 0.92 -2.59
N GLN A 314 16.37 1.90 -2.24
CA GLN A 314 16.77 3.31 -2.17
C GLN A 314 17.84 3.59 -1.11
N GLY A 315 17.88 2.82 -0.03
CA GLY A 315 18.93 2.91 1.00
C GLY A 315 20.28 2.47 0.47
N PHE A 316 20.31 1.32 -0.23
CA PHE A 316 21.51 0.82 -0.92
C PHE A 316 21.98 1.80 -2.01
N ALA A 317 21.07 2.26 -2.87
CA ALA A 317 21.36 3.26 -3.89
C ALA A 317 21.93 4.55 -3.29
N GLY A 318 21.32 5.05 -2.21
CA GLY A 318 21.78 6.24 -1.50
C GLY A 318 23.19 6.10 -0.94
N ALA A 319 23.58 4.92 -0.48
CA ALA A 319 24.94 4.66 0.00
C ALA A 319 25.95 4.59 -1.14
N LEU A 320 25.59 3.99 -2.27
CA LEU A 320 26.44 3.91 -3.46
C LEU A 320 26.67 5.27 -4.12
N LEU A 321 25.66 6.16 -4.10
CA LEU A 321 25.79 7.54 -4.59
C LEU A 321 26.77 8.39 -3.78
N GLN A 322 27.02 8.04 -2.52
CA GLN A 322 27.94 8.78 -1.66
C GLN A 322 29.40 8.33 -1.81
N LEU A 323 29.68 7.34 -2.66
CA LEU A 323 31.03 6.88 -2.94
C LEU A 323 31.80 7.94 -3.74
N SER A 324 33.09 8.08 -3.46
CA SER A 324 33.99 8.83 -4.32
C SER A 324 34.11 8.16 -5.70
N PHE A 325 34.48 8.92 -6.72
CA PHE A 325 34.63 8.40 -8.09
C PHE A 325 35.53 7.16 -8.17
N LEU A 326 36.72 7.19 -7.55
CA LEU A 326 37.66 6.07 -7.58
C LEU A 326 37.11 4.83 -6.86
N THR A 327 36.44 5.03 -5.73
CA THR A 327 35.81 3.91 -5.00
C THR A 327 34.64 3.33 -5.79
N ALA A 328 33.85 4.17 -6.47
CA ALA A 328 32.75 3.72 -7.32
C ALA A 328 33.25 2.86 -8.49
N LEU A 329 34.34 3.28 -9.14
CA LEU A 329 34.99 2.49 -10.20
C LEU A 329 35.45 1.12 -9.67
N HIS A 330 36.21 1.10 -8.58
CA HIS A 330 36.72 -0.16 -8.03
C HIS A 330 35.59 -1.10 -7.61
N VAL A 331 34.57 -0.59 -6.91
CA VAL A 331 33.41 -1.36 -6.47
C VAL A 331 32.64 -1.91 -7.68
N SER A 332 32.48 -1.12 -8.74
CA SER A 332 31.80 -1.56 -9.97
C SER A 332 32.56 -2.68 -10.70
N GLU A 333 33.90 -2.63 -10.73
CA GLU A 333 34.74 -3.69 -11.29
C GLU A 333 34.60 -4.98 -10.47
N GLN A 334 34.68 -4.90 -9.13
CA GLN A 334 34.53 -6.06 -8.24
C GLN A 334 33.16 -6.72 -8.40
N PHE A 335 32.09 -5.92 -8.52
CA PHE A 335 30.75 -6.45 -8.77
C PHE A 335 30.64 -7.12 -10.15
N ALA A 336 31.16 -6.51 -11.21
CA ALA A 336 31.14 -7.10 -12.54
C ALA A 336 31.94 -8.42 -12.60
N ARG A 337 33.11 -8.46 -11.96
CA ARG A 337 33.95 -9.66 -11.84
C ARG A 337 33.27 -10.77 -11.04
N TYR A 338 32.64 -10.42 -9.93
CA TYR A 338 31.92 -11.39 -9.11
C TYR A 338 30.76 -12.02 -9.89
N LEU A 339 29.96 -11.20 -10.59
CA LEU A 339 28.90 -11.68 -11.46
C LEU A 339 29.47 -12.62 -12.53
N ASP A 340 30.58 -12.28 -13.18
CA ASP A 340 31.22 -13.13 -14.18
C ASP A 340 31.59 -14.52 -13.62
N VAL A 341 32.25 -14.58 -12.46
CA VAL A 341 32.63 -15.85 -11.82
C VAL A 341 31.39 -16.68 -11.50
N GLN A 342 30.36 -16.08 -10.92
CA GLN A 342 29.13 -16.77 -10.54
C GLN A 342 28.32 -17.26 -11.76
N ILE A 343 28.25 -16.47 -12.83
CA ILE A 343 27.60 -16.87 -14.09
C ILE A 343 28.31 -18.10 -14.69
N GLN A 344 29.65 -18.12 -14.67
CA GLN A 344 30.41 -19.26 -15.15
C GLN A 344 30.21 -20.50 -14.27
N GLU A 345 30.11 -20.35 -12.95
CA GLU A 345 29.78 -21.45 -12.03
C GLU A 345 28.38 -22.02 -12.28
N LEU A 346 27.37 -21.16 -12.44
CA LEU A 346 26.00 -21.57 -12.77
C LEU A 346 25.93 -22.28 -14.13
N ARG A 347 26.73 -21.83 -15.12
CA ARG A 347 26.84 -22.50 -16.41
C ARG A 347 27.46 -23.90 -16.30
N ARG A 348 28.43 -24.10 -15.39
CA ARG A 348 29.03 -25.42 -15.12
C ARG A 348 28.09 -26.33 -14.34
N ALA A 349 27.22 -25.78 -13.50
CA ALA A 349 26.26 -26.53 -12.67
C ALA A 349 25.00 -27.00 -13.42
N ALA A 350 25.06 -27.12 -14.76
CA ALA A 350 23.91 -27.41 -15.63
C ALA A 350 23.11 -28.64 -15.19
N GLY A 351 21.89 -28.42 -14.66
CA GLY A 351 20.95 -29.51 -14.34
C GLY A 351 19.87 -29.22 -13.28
N SER A 352 19.89 -28.09 -12.55
CA SER A 352 18.90 -27.85 -11.49
C SER A 352 17.62 -27.18 -12.01
N ALA A 353 16.49 -27.89 -11.89
CA ALA A 353 15.16 -27.28 -11.93
C ALA A 353 15.06 -26.25 -10.80
N GLY A 354 15.12 -24.95 -11.14
CA GLY A 354 15.18 -23.84 -10.17
C GLY A 354 16.19 -22.73 -10.50
N LEU A 355 16.99 -22.88 -11.56
CA LEU A 355 18.02 -21.90 -11.97
C LEU A 355 17.48 -20.47 -12.14
N LEU A 356 16.27 -20.27 -12.68
CA LEU A 356 15.71 -18.93 -12.91
C LEU A 356 15.37 -18.19 -11.60
N GLU A 357 14.77 -18.88 -10.62
CA GLU A 357 14.46 -18.28 -9.31
C GLU A 357 15.74 -17.99 -8.51
N GLN A 358 16.71 -18.91 -8.57
CA GLN A 358 18.04 -18.71 -7.98
C GLN A 358 18.76 -17.51 -8.62
N LEU A 359 18.63 -17.35 -9.95
CA LEU A 359 19.22 -16.25 -10.69
C LEU A 359 18.55 -14.91 -10.37
N GLN A 360 17.22 -14.88 -10.22
CA GLN A 360 16.51 -13.68 -9.75
C GLN A 360 16.95 -13.26 -8.35
N GLN A 361 17.05 -14.20 -7.40
CA GLN A 361 17.51 -13.92 -6.04
C GLN A 361 18.97 -13.46 -6.00
N PHE A 362 19.80 -14.00 -6.90
CA PHE A 362 21.21 -13.66 -7.01
C PHE A 362 21.43 -12.25 -7.61
N LEU A 363 20.64 -11.86 -8.62
CA LEU A 363 20.79 -10.58 -9.33
C LEU A 363 20.08 -9.42 -8.64
N GLU A 364 19.08 -9.68 -7.81
CA GLU A 364 18.31 -8.67 -7.09
C GLU A 364 19.15 -7.58 -6.39
N PRO A 365 20.29 -7.87 -5.70
CA PRO A 365 21.11 -6.85 -5.06
C PRO A 365 21.73 -5.82 -6.02
N PHE A 366 21.86 -6.18 -7.30
CA PHE A 366 22.50 -5.38 -8.35
C PHE A 366 21.50 -4.53 -9.14
N VAL A 367 20.20 -4.89 -9.13
CA VAL A 367 19.13 -4.10 -9.77
C VAL A 367 19.10 -2.66 -9.25
N VAL A 368 19.53 -2.46 -8.01
CA VAL A 368 19.64 -1.16 -7.34
C VAL A 368 20.52 -0.15 -8.10
N PHE A 369 21.41 -0.60 -9.00
CA PHE A 369 22.25 0.28 -9.80
C PHE A 369 21.47 1.06 -10.85
N SER A 370 20.25 0.65 -11.19
CA SER A 370 19.43 1.32 -12.19
C SER A 370 19.28 2.81 -11.88
N GLY A 371 19.69 3.67 -12.81
CA GLY A 371 19.60 5.13 -12.65
C GLY A 371 20.71 5.78 -11.80
N LEU A 372 21.73 5.05 -11.37
CA LEU A 372 22.91 5.61 -10.70
C LEU A 372 24.04 5.89 -11.69
N GLU A 373 24.92 6.87 -11.39
CA GLU A 373 26.12 7.12 -12.21
C GLU A 373 27.07 5.92 -12.23
N LEU A 374 27.09 5.14 -11.14
CA LEU A 374 27.85 3.89 -11.03
C LEU A 374 27.45 2.86 -12.09
N ALA A 375 26.23 2.94 -12.63
CA ALA A 375 25.76 2.04 -13.69
C ALA A 375 26.63 2.13 -14.96
N HIS A 376 27.15 3.31 -15.31
CA HIS A 376 28.04 3.46 -16.47
C HIS A 376 29.37 2.74 -16.29
N ALA A 377 29.97 2.85 -15.10
CA ALA A 377 31.20 2.15 -14.77
C ALA A 377 30.99 0.63 -14.73
N PHE A 378 29.88 0.20 -14.11
CA PHE A 378 29.48 -1.20 -14.06
C PHE A 378 29.24 -1.77 -15.46
N GLU A 379 28.51 -1.07 -16.33
CA GLU A 379 28.31 -1.47 -17.74
C GLU A 379 29.63 -1.62 -18.48
N HIS A 380 30.57 -0.70 -18.27
CA HIS A 380 31.89 -0.74 -18.91
C HIS A 380 32.69 -1.99 -18.55
N PHE A 381 32.66 -2.43 -17.30
CA PHE A 381 33.35 -3.66 -16.90
C PHE A 381 32.55 -4.90 -17.29
N TYR A 382 31.23 -4.88 -17.13
CA TYR A 382 30.36 -6.02 -17.48
C TYR A 382 30.49 -6.40 -18.96
N ARG A 383 30.52 -5.42 -19.88
CA ARG A 383 30.70 -5.69 -21.32
C ARG A 383 32.04 -6.37 -21.65
N LEU A 384 33.10 -6.12 -20.89
CA LEU A 384 34.41 -6.74 -21.12
C LEU A 384 34.35 -8.22 -20.77
N TYR A 385 33.78 -8.56 -19.61
CA TYR A 385 33.59 -9.95 -19.19
C TYR A 385 32.59 -10.68 -20.09
N LEU A 386 31.48 -10.02 -20.47
CA LEU A 386 30.52 -10.60 -21.41
C LEU A 386 31.18 -10.89 -22.76
N GLY A 387 31.98 -9.95 -23.28
CA GLY A 387 32.71 -10.14 -24.53
C GLY A 387 33.63 -11.35 -24.49
N ASP A 388 34.42 -11.50 -23.42
CA ASP A 388 35.28 -12.66 -23.23
C ASP A 388 34.48 -13.97 -23.16
N ARG A 389 33.37 -14.00 -22.41
CA ARG A 389 32.49 -15.19 -22.32
C ARG A 389 31.86 -15.55 -23.67
N LEU A 390 31.33 -14.58 -24.41
CA LEU A 390 30.68 -14.83 -25.70
C LEU A 390 31.68 -15.33 -26.74
N LEU A 391 32.89 -14.77 -26.78
CA LEU A 391 33.91 -15.16 -27.75
C LEU A 391 34.60 -16.49 -27.40
N THR A 392 34.84 -16.79 -26.13
CA THR A 392 35.56 -18.00 -25.71
C THR A 392 34.66 -19.22 -25.54
N GLN A 393 33.45 -19.03 -25.00
CA GLN A 393 32.56 -20.12 -24.62
C GLN A 393 31.31 -20.24 -25.52
N GLY A 394 31.09 -19.27 -26.40
CA GLY A 394 29.92 -19.21 -27.30
C GLY A 394 28.61 -18.84 -26.58
N PRO A 395 27.52 -18.65 -27.36
CA PRO A 395 26.26 -18.14 -26.85
C PRO A 395 25.62 -19.09 -25.83
N SER A 396 24.94 -18.51 -24.85
CA SER A 396 24.12 -19.26 -23.91
C SER A 396 22.82 -18.52 -23.61
N TRP A 397 21.75 -19.28 -23.38
CA TRP A 397 20.45 -18.73 -23.00
C TRP A 397 20.50 -17.95 -21.67
N LEU A 398 21.46 -18.30 -20.80
CA LEU A 398 21.68 -17.63 -19.52
C LEU A 398 22.04 -16.16 -19.71
N GLU A 399 22.89 -15.82 -20.68
CA GLU A 399 23.29 -14.44 -20.93
C GLU A 399 22.09 -13.56 -21.30
N GLY A 400 21.18 -14.08 -22.13
CA GLY A 400 19.93 -13.41 -22.48
C GLY A 400 19.06 -13.15 -21.25
N GLY A 401 18.82 -14.17 -20.44
CA GLY A 401 17.99 -14.04 -19.23
C GLY A 401 18.58 -13.11 -18.16
N ILE A 402 19.92 -13.06 -18.03
CA ILE A 402 20.60 -12.12 -17.13
C ILE A 402 20.46 -10.69 -17.65
N VAL A 403 20.78 -10.46 -18.92
CA VAL A 403 20.72 -9.12 -19.53
C VAL A 403 19.29 -8.57 -19.54
N GLU A 404 18.27 -9.42 -19.63
CA GLU A 404 16.88 -8.99 -19.43
C GLU A 404 16.61 -8.50 -18.00
N GLN A 405 17.10 -9.20 -16.98
CA GLN A 405 16.84 -8.87 -15.57
C GLN A 405 17.60 -7.64 -15.07
N ILE A 406 18.88 -7.50 -15.44
CA ILE A 406 19.72 -6.35 -15.06
C ILE A 406 19.81 -5.31 -16.18
N GLY A 407 18.96 -5.40 -17.20
CA GLY A 407 19.02 -4.56 -18.39
C GLY A 407 18.89 -3.06 -18.11
N LEU A 408 18.13 -2.70 -17.07
CA LEU A 408 17.97 -1.31 -16.61
C LEU A 408 19.24 -0.74 -15.93
N CYS A 409 20.20 -1.60 -15.60
CA CYS A 409 21.52 -1.22 -15.08
C CYS A 409 22.52 -0.90 -16.20
N PHE A 410 22.11 -0.97 -17.48
CA PHE A 410 22.95 -0.67 -18.64
C PHE A 410 22.42 0.55 -19.41
N PRO A 411 22.83 1.78 -19.03
CA PRO A 411 22.37 3.01 -19.67
C PRO A 411 22.58 3.05 -21.18
N SER A 412 23.73 2.56 -21.66
CA SER A 412 24.08 2.56 -23.09
C SER A 412 23.63 1.30 -23.82
N ARG A 413 23.08 0.32 -23.11
CA ARG A 413 22.59 -0.96 -23.64
C ARG A 413 23.63 -1.79 -24.39
N PHE A 414 24.93 -1.61 -24.11
CA PHE A 414 25.98 -2.35 -24.79
C PHE A 414 25.84 -3.88 -24.67
N PRO A 415 25.52 -4.45 -23.49
CA PRO A 415 25.32 -5.89 -23.37
C PRO A 415 24.18 -6.42 -24.24
N GLN A 416 23.07 -5.68 -24.36
CA GLN A 416 21.94 -6.02 -25.22
C GLN A 416 22.36 -6.02 -26.69
N ASP A 417 23.07 -4.98 -27.12
CA ASP A 417 23.52 -4.83 -28.50
C ASP A 417 24.55 -5.92 -28.87
N MET A 418 25.44 -6.29 -27.94
CA MET A 418 26.39 -7.39 -28.15
C MET A 418 25.70 -8.73 -28.40
N LEU A 419 24.61 -9.03 -27.68
CA LEU A 419 23.82 -10.25 -27.89
C LEU A 419 23.04 -10.19 -29.21
N SER A 420 22.47 -9.03 -29.55
CA SER A 420 21.80 -8.83 -30.84
C SER A 420 22.76 -9.02 -32.01
N ASN A 421 23.95 -8.42 -31.95
CA ASN A 421 24.99 -8.55 -32.98
C ASN A 421 25.46 -10.00 -33.13
N LEU A 422 25.58 -10.75 -32.03
CA LEU A 422 25.93 -12.16 -32.08
C LEU A 422 24.84 -12.98 -32.78
N ALA A 423 23.57 -12.75 -32.45
CA ALA A 423 22.44 -13.43 -33.09
C ALA A 423 22.36 -13.11 -34.60
N GLU A 424 22.58 -11.85 -34.99
CA GLU A 424 22.66 -11.45 -36.41
C GLU A 424 23.84 -12.13 -37.12
N SER A 425 25.00 -12.22 -36.47
CA SER A 425 26.16 -12.93 -37.02
C SER A 425 25.91 -14.42 -37.20
N GLU A 426 25.20 -15.08 -36.27
CA GLU A 426 24.83 -16.50 -36.41
C GLU A 426 23.86 -16.73 -37.57
N GLU A 427 22.90 -15.83 -37.76
CA GLU A 427 21.96 -15.89 -38.88
C GLU A 427 22.68 -15.69 -40.22
N LEU A 428 23.57 -14.70 -40.32
CA LEU A 428 24.40 -14.49 -41.51
C LEU A 428 25.29 -15.70 -41.79
N GLN A 429 25.86 -16.32 -40.76
CA GLN A 429 26.66 -17.55 -40.92
C GLN A 429 25.81 -18.71 -41.44
N ARG A 430 24.57 -18.87 -40.95
CA ARG A 430 23.61 -19.86 -41.48
C ARG A 430 23.30 -19.61 -42.95
N GLN A 431 23.00 -18.36 -43.31
CA GLN A 431 22.71 -17.97 -44.70
C GLN A 431 23.92 -18.23 -45.61
N PHE A 432 25.13 -17.94 -45.15
CA PHE A 432 26.35 -18.22 -45.89
C PHE A 432 26.58 -19.72 -46.09
N CYS A 433 26.37 -20.54 -45.05
CA CYS A 433 26.45 -22.00 -45.17
C CYS A 433 25.40 -22.55 -46.15
N LEU A 434 24.16 -22.06 -46.09
CA LEU A 434 23.11 -22.44 -47.04
C LEU A 434 23.47 -22.03 -48.47
N PHE A 435 24.02 -20.84 -48.66
CA PHE A 435 24.48 -20.37 -49.96
C PHE A 435 25.62 -21.25 -50.51
N GLN A 436 26.59 -21.63 -49.67
CA GLN A 436 27.66 -22.56 -50.07
C GLN A 436 27.12 -23.94 -50.48
N LEU A 437 26.14 -24.47 -49.75
CA LEU A 437 25.48 -25.73 -50.11
C LEU A 437 24.74 -25.60 -51.45
N GLN A 438 23.99 -24.52 -51.66
CA GLN A 438 23.30 -24.27 -52.94
C GLN A 438 24.27 -24.17 -54.12
N GLU A 439 25.43 -23.53 -53.94
CA GLU A 439 26.46 -23.47 -54.97
C GLU A 439 27.11 -24.84 -55.25
N GLN A 440 27.29 -25.68 -54.22
CA GLN A 440 27.74 -27.06 -54.41
C GLN A 440 26.71 -27.89 -55.18
N ASP A 441 25.43 -27.78 -54.82
CA ASP A 441 24.34 -28.49 -55.48
C ASP A 441 24.24 -28.09 -56.97
N LYS A 442 24.37 -26.79 -57.29
CA LYS A 442 24.40 -26.31 -58.69
C LYS A 442 25.56 -26.93 -59.49
N ARG A 443 26.77 -26.97 -58.92
CA ARG A 443 27.95 -27.53 -59.60
C ARG A 443 27.82 -29.03 -59.84
N LEU A 444 27.16 -29.76 -58.94
CA LEU A 444 26.89 -31.19 -59.14
C LEU A 444 25.85 -31.40 -60.26
N LEU A 445 24.83 -30.55 -60.33
CA LEU A 445 23.82 -30.59 -61.40
C LEU A 445 24.36 -30.22 -62.79
N GLU A 446 25.47 -29.49 -62.88
CA GLU A 446 26.15 -29.18 -64.16
C GLU A 446 27.05 -30.32 -64.68
N LEU A 447 27.34 -31.32 -63.83
CA LEU A 447 28.18 -32.47 -64.16
C LEU A 447 27.37 -33.72 -64.57
N ASP A 448 26.07 -33.72 -64.28
CA ASP A 448 25.06 -34.68 -64.77
C ASP A 448 24.40 -34.16 -66.06
#